data_AF-B1Y9B1-F1
#
_entry.id   AF-B1Y9B1-F1
#
_cell.length_a   1.000
_cell.length_b   1.000
_cell.length_c   1.000
_cell.angle_alpha   90.00
_cell.angle_beta   90.00
_cell.angle_gamma   90.00
#
_symmetry.space_group_name_H-M   'P 1'
#
loop_
_entity.id
_entity.type
_entity.pdbx_description
1 polymer ?
#
loop_
_entity_poly.entity_id
_entity_poly.type
_entity_poly.pdbx_seq_one_letter_code
_entity_poly.pdbx_strand_id
1 'polypeptide(L)'
;MKSATALLLLVPLALAATNSTDPFGKIAKTIDSVLTSVDNFLQNLKEVLKTHVASMSKTLSVILGLVGAFLYFSGINKYGGRSMLIGAVVLYILAEFVNGL
;
A
#
# COMPACT_ATOMS: atom_id res chain seq x y z
N MET A 1 -12.48 -18.31 0.69
CA MET A 1 -12.91 -17.28 1.66
C MET A 1 -13.69 -17.86 2.85
N LYS A 2 -14.69 -18.73 2.65
CA LYS A 2 -15.50 -19.31 3.74
C LYS A 2 -14.71 -20.13 4.79
N SER A 3 -13.61 -20.76 4.38
CA SER A 3 -12.78 -21.61 5.25
C SER A 3 -11.90 -20.80 6.23
N ALA A 4 -11.44 -19.61 5.82
CA ALA A 4 -10.58 -18.76 6.64
C ALA A 4 -11.37 -18.08 7.77
N THR A 5 -12.60 -17.65 7.47
CA THR A 5 -13.53 -17.11 8.48
C THR A 5 -13.98 -18.17 9.49
N ALA A 6 -14.16 -19.42 9.04
CA ALA A 6 -14.45 -20.53 9.95
C ALA A 6 -13.28 -20.84 10.90
N LEU A 7 -12.04 -20.80 10.39
CA LEU A 7 -10.84 -21.01 11.20
C LEU A 7 -10.65 -19.90 12.25
N LEU A 8 -10.90 -18.64 11.89
CA LEU A 8 -10.81 -17.49 12.79
C LEU A 8 -11.83 -17.53 13.94
N LEU A 9 -12.98 -18.16 13.73
CA LEU A 9 -14.01 -18.33 14.76
C LEU A 9 -13.79 -19.58 15.62
N LEU A 10 -13.25 -20.66 15.05
CA LEU A 10 -13.06 -21.93 15.74
C LEU A 10 -11.87 -21.95 16.71
N VAL A 11 -10.79 -21.21 16.40
CA VAL A 11 -9.59 -21.17 17.24
C VAL A 11 -9.85 -20.55 18.63
N PRO A 12 -10.58 -19.41 18.76
CA PRO A 12 -10.94 -18.86 20.07
C PRO A 12 -11.87 -19.75 20.88
N LEU A 13 -12.83 -20.43 20.22
CA LEU A 13 -13.78 -21.34 20.85
C LEU A 13 -13.10 -22.58 21.43
N ALA A 14 -12.14 -23.16 20.72
CA ALA A 14 -11.37 -24.31 21.18
C ALA A 14 -10.45 -23.96 22.36
N LEU A 15 -9.89 -22.75 22.39
CA LEU A 15 -9.03 -22.29 23.48
C LEU A 15 -9.81 -21.96 24.75
N ALA A 16 -11.03 -21.41 24.63
CA ALA A 16 -11.93 -21.16 25.75
C ALA A 16 -12.35 -22.46 26.49
N ALA A 17 -12.44 -23.59 25.77
CA ALA A 17 -12.86 -24.87 26.32
C ALA A 17 -11.78 -25.57 27.17
N THR A 18 -10.51 -25.16 27.09
CA THR A 18 -9.40 -25.96 27.65
C THR A 18 -8.90 -25.51 29.04
N ASN A 19 -9.26 -24.33 29.56
CA ASN A 19 -8.65 -23.82 30.79
C ASN A 19 -9.61 -23.00 31.68
N SER A 20 -10.12 -23.64 32.74
CA SER A 20 -11.05 -23.13 33.76
C SER A 20 -10.47 -22.07 34.74
N THR A 21 -9.50 -21.27 34.32
CA THR A 21 -8.99 -20.13 35.12
C THR A 21 -8.98 -18.87 34.25
N ASP A 22 -9.97 -18.03 34.52
CA ASP A 22 -10.32 -16.79 33.83
C ASP A 22 -10.29 -16.86 32.28
N PRO A 23 -11.25 -17.60 31.68
CA PRO A 23 -11.34 -17.74 30.23
C PRO A 23 -11.49 -16.37 29.53
N PHE A 24 -12.13 -15.39 30.17
CA PHE A 24 -12.36 -14.07 29.58
C PHE A 24 -11.08 -13.23 29.48
N GLY A 25 -10.19 -13.27 30.47
CA GLY A 25 -8.90 -12.56 30.44
C GLY A 25 -7.94 -13.09 29.37
N LYS A 26 -7.92 -14.41 29.13
CA LYS A 26 -7.12 -15.02 28.05
C LYS A 26 -7.71 -14.79 26.67
N ILE A 27 -9.04 -14.82 26.54
CA ILE A 27 -9.74 -14.47 25.30
C ILE A 27 -9.45 -13.00 24.95
N ALA A 28 -9.56 -12.07 25.90
CA ALA A 28 -9.24 -10.66 25.69
C ALA A 28 -7.79 -10.45 25.19
N LYS A 29 -6.80 -11.07 25.84
CA LYS A 29 -5.40 -11.01 25.40
C LYS A 29 -5.17 -11.60 24.01
N THR A 30 -5.90 -12.67 23.67
CA THR A 30 -5.81 -13.30 22.34
C THR A 30 -6.43 -12.39 21.28
N ILE A 31 -7.57 -11.77 21.59
CA ILE A 31 -8.23 -10.79 20.72
C ILE A 31 -7.32 -9.57 20.51
N ASP A 32 -6.72 -9.02 21.57
CA ASP A 32 -5.78 -7.90 21.48
C ASP A 32 -4.55 -8.26 20.63
N SER A 33 -4.02 -9.47 20.79
CA SER A 33 -2.91 -9.95 19.97
C SER A 33 -3.29 -10.08 18.49
N VAL A 34 -4.51 -10.53 18.19
CA VAL A 34 -5.01 -10.63 16.82
C VAL A 34 -5.27 -9.24 16.24
N LEU A 35 -5.89 -8.33 16.99
CA LEU A 35 -6.10 -6.93 16.59
C LEU A 35 -4.77 -6.24 16.30
N THR A 36 -3.78 -6.39 17.17
CA THR A 36 -2.45 -5.82 16.98
C THR A 36 -1.76 -6.43 15.74
N SER A 37 -1.90 -7.73 15.52
CA SER A 37 -1.37 -8.39 14.32
C SER A 37 -2.05 -7.88 13.03
N VAL A 38 -3.36 -7.70 13.06
CA VAL A 38 -4.13 -7.13 11.94
C VAL A 38 -3.72 -5.69 11.69
N ASP A 39 -3.58 -4.87 12.73
CA ASP A 39 -3.19 -3.47 12.59
C ASP A 39 -1.76 -3.35 12.03
N ASN A 40 -0.82 -4.16 12.54
CA ASN A 40 0.53 -4.25 11.99
C ASN A 40 0.53 -4.72 10.53
N PHE A 41 -0.33 -5.67 10.17
CA PHE A 41 -0.46 -6.12 8.79
C PHE A 41 -1.00 -5.00 7.88
N LEU A 42 -2.00 -4.26 8.32
CA LEU A 42 -2.56 -3.11 7.58
C LEU A 42 -1.54 -1.98 7.42
N GLN A 43 -0.75 -1.70 8.46
CA GLN A 43 0.35 -0.72 8.39
C GLN A 43 1.43 -1.15 7.41
N ASN A 44 1.87 -2.41 7.45
CA ASN A 44 2.83 -2.95 6.50
C ASN A 44 2.30 -2.90 5.06
N LEU A 45 1.04 -3.27 4.84
CA LEU A 45 0.43 -3.16 3.51
C LEU A 45 0.39 -1.72 3.01
N LYS A 46 0.03 -0.77 3.88
CA LYS A 46 0.04 0.66 3.55
C LYS A 46 1.44 1.11 3.16
N GLU A 47 2.47 0.73 3.91
CA GLU A 47 3.85 1.12 3.65
C GLU A 47 4.40 0.52 2.35
N VAL A 48 4.14 -0.76 2.09
CA VAL A 48 4.50 -1.42 0.85
C VAL A 48 3.82 -0.76 -0.34
N LEU A 49 2.51 -0.48 -0.23
CA LEU A 49 1.75 0.16 -1.30
C LEU A 49 2.27 1.58 -1.57
N LYS A 50 2.50 2.37 -0.52
CA LYS A 50 3.08 3.71 -0.61
C LYS A 50 4.43 3.69 -1.33
N THR A 51 5.32 2.78 -0.93
CA THR A 51 6.65 2.62 -1.53
C THR A 51 6.55 2.24 -3.00
N HIS A 52 5.68 1.29 -3.34
CA HIS A 52 5.52 0.82 -4.71
C HIS A 52 4.92 1.90 -5.61
N VAL A 53 3.86 2.58 -5.16
CA VAL A 53 3.23 3.68 -5.89
C VAL A 53 4.23 4.82 -6.11
N ALA A 54 4.97 5.24 -5.08
CA ALA A 54 5.98 6.29 -5.21
C ALA A 54 7.08 5.90 -6.22
N SER A 55 7.58 4.65 -6.16
CA SER A 55 8.59 4.14 -7.08
C SER A 55 8.10 4.08 -8.53
N MET A 56 6.88 3.54 -8.74
CA MET A 56 6.27 3.50 -10.07
C MET A 56 6.06 4.91 -10.62
N SER A 57 5.53 5.84 -9.82
CA SER A 57 5.34 7.23 -10.23
C SER A 57 6.65 7.91 -10.60
N LYS A 58 7.73 7.75 -9.81
CA LYS A 58 9.06 8.27 -10.18
C LYS A 58 9.55 7.72 -11.51
N THR A 59 9.40 6.42 -11.73
CA THR A 59 9.81 5.76 -12.97
C THR A 59 9.01 6.27 -14.17
N LEU A 60 7.68 6.35 -14.03
CA LEU A 60 6.77 6.89 -15.05
C LEU A 60 7.10 8.34 -15.39
N SER A 61 7.41 9.17 -14.39
CA SER A 61 7.84 10.54 -14.59
C SER A 61 9.10 10.61 -15.46
N VAL A 62 10.11 9.79 -15.20
CA VAL A 62 11.35 9.78 -15.99
C VAL A 62 11.05 9.39 -17.44
N ILE A 63 10.24 8.35 -17.66
CA ILE A 63 9.85 7.91 -19.00
C ILE A 63 9.07 9.02 -19.74
N LEU A 64 8.07 9.62 -19.09
CA LEU A 64 7.32 10.74 -19.66
C LEU A 64 8.23 11.93 -19.98
N GLY A 65 9.21 12.22 -19.12
CA GLY A 65 10.18 13.28 -19.33
C GLY A 65 11.04 13.05 -20.56
N LEU A 66 11.56 11.82 -20.72
CA LEU A 66 12.37 11.43 -21.88
C LEU A 66 11.56 11.45 -23.18
N VAL A 67 10.37 10.84 -23.18
CA VAL A 67 9.48 10.82 -24.35
C VAL A 67 9.00 12.23 -24.68
N GLY A 68 8.65 13.03 -23.67
CA GLY A 68 8.24 14.41 -23.83
C GLY A 68 9.34 15.29 -24.41
N ALA A 69 10.57 15.15 -23.91
CA ALA A 69 11.75 15.84 -24.45
C ALA A 69 11.99 15.43 -25.91
N PHE A 70 11.95 14.13 -26.20
CA PHE A 70 12.12 13.65 -27.57
C PHE A 70 11.07 14.24 -28.52
N LEU A 71 9.79 14.20 -28.16
CA LEU A 71 8.70 14.76 -28.98
C LEU A 71 8.77 16.28 -29.15
N TYR A 72 9.22 16.98 -28.10
CA TYR A 72 9.36 18.44 -28.12
C TYR A 72 10.53 18.88 -29.01
N PHE A 73 11.71 18.29 -28.83
CA PHE A 73 12.92 18.67 -29.57
C PHE A 73 12.95 18.14 -31.00
N SER A 74 12.38 16.95 -31.26
CA SER A 74 12.26 16.42 -32.63
C SER A 74 11.27 17.19 -33.50
N GLY A 75 10.39 18.00 -32.90
CA GLY A 75 9.37 18.75 -33.62
C GLY A 75 8.20 17.90 -34.15
N ILE A 76 8.21 16.59 -33.93
CA ILE A 76 7.14 15.66 -34.36
C ILE A 76 5.80 16.06 -33.72
N ASN A 77 5.81 16.36 -32.42
CA ASN A 77 4.62 16.84 -31.72
C ASN A 77 5.02 17.73 -30.55
N LYS A 78 5.25 19.01 -30.83
CA LYS A 78 5.70 19.99 -29.81
C LYS A 78 4.70 20.18 -28.68
N TYR A 79 3.41 20.23 -28.99
CA TYR A 79 2.38 20.43 -27.97
C TYR A 79 2.24 19.20 -27.07
N GLY A 80 2.25 17.99 -27.64
CA GLY A 80 2.24 16.73 -26.88
C GLY A 80 3.52 16.51 -26.07
N GLY A 81 4.69 16.87 -26.62
CA GLY A 81 5.95 16.82 -25.90
C GLY A 81 5.97 17.76 -24.69
N ARG A 82 5.47 19.00 -24.86
CA ARG A 82 5.36 19.97 -23.76
C ARG A 82 4.39 19.50 -22.67
N SER A 83 3.23 18.94 -23.03
CA SER A 83 2.29 18.43 -22.03
C SER A 83 2.85 17.22 -21.28
N MET A 84 3.59 16.33 -21.96
CA MET A 84 4.30 15.22 -21.32
C MET A 84 5.41 15.67 -20.37
N LEU A 85 6.17 16.70 -20.73
CA LEU A 85 7.20 17.28 -19.84
C LEU A 85 6.56 17.87 -18.58
N ILE A 86 5.47 18.62 -18.71
CA ILE A 86 4.73 19.17 -17.56
C ILE A 86 4.16 18.01 -16.73
N GLY A 87 3.57 17.01 -17.38
CA GLY A 87 3.05 15.82 -16.73
C GLY A 87 4.11 15.07 -15.94
N ALA A 88 5.32 14.92 -16.47
CA ALA A 88 6.46 14.34 -15.77
C ALA A 88 6.76 15.11 -14.47
N VAL A 89 6.91 16.43 -14.55
CA VAL A 89 7.21 17.26 -13.37
C VAL A 89 6.11 17.13 -12.30
N VAL A 90 4.84 17.20 -12.70
CA VAL A 90 3.71 17.04 -11.77
C VAL A 90 3.73 15.66 -11.12
N LEU A 91 3.99 14.61 -11.90
CA LEU A 91 3.96 13.23 -11.43
C LEU A 91 5.16 12.91 -10.52
N TYR A 92 6.32 13.53 -10.75
CA TYR A 92 7.46 13.50 -9.83
C TYR A 92 7.14 14.16 -8.49
N ILE A 93 6.56 15.36 -8.51
CA ILE A 93 6.15 16.08 -7.29
C ILE A 93 5.12 15.27 -6.51
N LEU A 94 4.14 14.68 -7.21
CA LEU A 94 3.14 13.82 -6.59
C LEU A 94 3.78 12.57 -5.95
N ALA A 95 4.75 11.96 -6.63
CA ALA A 95 5.48 10.82 -6.07
C ALA A 95 6.25 11.20 -4.81
N GLU A 96 6.87 12.38 -4.79
CA GLU A 96 7.60 12.88 -3.63
C GLU A 96 6.66 13.23 -2.47
N PHE A 97 5.50 13.82 -2.76
CA PHE A 97 4.45 14.07 -1.78
C PHE A 97 3.95 12.78 -1.15
N VAL A 98 3.64 11.77 -1.97
CA VAL A 98 3.20 10.45 -1.48
C VAL A 98 4.30 9.77 -0.68
N ASN A 99 5.58 9.90 -1.09
CA ASN A 99 6.70 9.31 -0.35
C ASN A 99 6.94 10.01 1.00
N GLY A 100 6.71 11.32 1.09
CA GLY A 100 6.88 12.11 2.31
C GLY A 100 5.75 11.98 3.35
N LEU A 101 4.65 11.29 3.02
CA LEU A 101 3.42 11.20 3.84
C LEU A 101 3.42 10.04 4.86
#